data_AF-A0A3N3G4Q4-F1
#
_entry.id   AF-A0A3N3G4Q4-F1
#
_cell.length_a   1.000
_cell.length_b   1.000
_cell.length_c   1.000
_cell.angle_alpha   90.00
_cell.angle_beta   90.00
_cell.angle_gamma   90.00
#
_symmetry.space_group_name_H-M   'P 1'
#
loop_
_entity.id
_entity.type
_entity.pdbx_description
1 polymer ?
#
loop_
_entity_poly.entity_id
_entity_poly.type
_entity_poly.pdbx_seq_one_letter_code
_entity_poly.pdbx_strand_id
1 'polypeptide(L)'
;MNLTKFQKWFIRKGERFNYYMDYLHMLEELDTPLNDDTVLYPENLQVAHDNAVNTLNLLKSEIEEKEYEERKKQIKVFEAEIDDLLFLTPHSLQEIVQEGSILHHCVGSQRYLEQHKQGATTIVFIRKKEEPNLPYFTLEYRNQQVTQIQGKSNRQEVPEKIKQAVRQWQENLQHALSS
;
A
#
# COMPACT_ATOMS: atom_id res chain seq x y z
N MET A 1 19.90 29.53 -7.55
CA MET A 1 18.84 30.28 -8.26
C MET A 1 19.29 31.70 -8.55
N ASN A 2 19.10 32.21 -9.77
CA ASN A 2 19.48 33.58 -10.15
C ASN A 2 18.24 34.49 -10.06
N LEU A 3 18.22 35.41 -9.10
CA LEU A 3 17.07 36.25 -8.80
C LEU A 3 16.60 37.09 -10.00
N THR A 4 17.53 37.61 -10.80
CA THR A 4 17.23 38.43 -11.98
C THR A 4 16.59 37.60 -13.10
N LYS A 5 17.01 36.35 -13.28
CA LYS A 5 16.39 35.43 -14.26
C LYS A 5 15.00 35.00 -13.81
N PHE A 6 14.84 34.66 -12.53
CA PHE A 6 13.54 34.34 -11.94
C PHE A 6 12.54 35.48 -12.12
N GLN A 7 12.90 36.71 -11.74
CA GLN A 7 12.02 37.88 -11.88
C GLN A 7 11.57 38.10 -13.32
N LYS A 8 12.50 38.04 -14.30
CA LYS A 8 12.18 38.18 -15.72
C LYS A 8 11.22 37.10 -16.20
N TRP A 9 11.46 35.85 -15.81
CA TRP A 9 10.61 34.73 -16.18
C TRP A 9 9.22 34.85 -15.53
N PHE A 10 9.17 35.13 -14.24
CA PHE A 10 7.95 35.20 -13.43
C PHE A 10 7.02 36.32 -13.91
N ILE A 11 7.55 37.53 -14.16
CA ILE A 11 6.79 38.66 -14.70
C ILE A 11 6.25 38.35 -16.10
N ARG A 12 7.07 37.71 -16.95
CA ARG A 12 6.68 37.38 -18.33
C ARG A 12 5.57 36.31 -18.38
N LYS A 13 5.63 35.31 -17.51
CA LYS A 13 4.73 34.17 -17.52
C LYS A 13 3.46 34.42 -16.70
N GLY A 14 3.52 35.26 -15.66
CA GLY A 14 2.35 35.58 -14.83
C GLY A 14 1.89 34.41 -13.95
N GLU A 15 2.80 33.50 -13.63
CA GLU A 15 2.50 32.29 -12.88
C GLU A 15 2.20 32.56 -11.40
N ARG A 16 1.50 31.64 -10.75
CA ARG A 16 1.25 31.73 -9.32
C ARG A 16 2.50 31.32 -8.53
N PHE A 17 2.98 32.19 -7.63
CA PHE A 17 4.20 31.95 -6.86
C PHE A 17 4.15 30.63 -6.07
N ASN A 18 3.02 30.33 -5.43
CA ASN A 18 2.84 29.09 -4.68
C ASN A 18 2.90 27.84 -5.57
N TYR A 19 2.43 27.93 -6.82
CA TYR A 19 2.48 26.83 -7.78
C TYR A 19 3.91 26.56 -8.28
N TYR A 20 4.69 27.62 -8.46
CA TYR A 20 6.12 27.50 -8.75
C TYR A 20 6.92 26.92 -7.58
N MET A 21 6.61 27.33 -6.34
CA MET A 21 7.26 26.76 -5.16
C MET A 21 6.93 25.27 -5.00
N ASP A 22 5.68 24.86 -5.26
CA ASP A 22 5.28 23.45 -5.27
C ASP A 22 6.10 22.63 -6.27
N TYR A 23 6.27 23.15 -7.49
CA TYR A 23 7.15 22.55 -8.49
C TYR A 23 8.61 22.44 -8.02
N LEU A 24 9.18 23.46 -7.37
CA LEU A 24 10.55 23.39 -6.84
C LEU A 24 10.70 22.33 -5.75
N HIS A 25 9.71 22.16 -4.89
CA HIS A 25 9.71 21.09 -3.89
C HIS A 25 9.66 19.71 -4.54
N MET A 26 8.90 19.53 -5.63
CA MET A 26 8.88 18.27 -6.38
C MET A 26 10.24 17.97 -7.03
N LEU A 27 10.94 18.98 -7.54
CA LEU A 27 12.29 18.79 -8.08
C LEU A 27 13.29 18.38 -6.99
N GLU A 28 13.16 18.92 -5.78
CA GLU A 28 13.95 18.52 -4.61
C GLU A 28 13.64 17.07 -4.20
N GLU A 29 12.36 16.67 -4.17
CA GLU A 29 11.95 15.29 -3.89
C GLU A 29 12.44 14.30 -4.96
N LEU A 30 12.59 14.75 -6.21
CA LEU A 30 13.17 13.99 -7.32
C LEU A 30 14.71 14.02 -7.36
N ASP A 31 15.39 14.62 -6.37
CA ASP A 31 16.84 14.86 -6.37
C ASP A 31 17.34 15.54 -7.67
N THR A 32 16.49 16.35 -8.32
CA THR A 32 16.81 16.98 -9.60
C THR A 32 17.74 18.17 -9.40
N PRO A 33 18.91 18.23 -10.08
CA PRO A 33 19.85 19.33 -9.94
C PRO A 33 19.25 20.69 -10.34
N LEU A 34 19.19 21.62 -9.39
CA LEU A 34 18.68 22.99 -9.58
C LEU A 34 19.72 23.95 -10.18
N ASN A 35 20.49 23.49 -11.17
CA ASN A 35 21.54 24.25 -11.83
C ASN A 35 21.23 24.59 -13.30
N ASP A 36 20.22 23.97 -13.89
CA ASP A 36 19.76 24.23 -15.24
C ASP A 36 18.64 25.28 -15.24
N ASP A 37 18.84 26.37 -15.98
CA ASP A 37 17.86 27.44 -16.14
C ASP A 37 16.57 26.96 -16.84
N THR A 38 16.64 25.95 -17.70
CA THR A 38 15.47 25.39 -18.39
C THR A 38 14.57 24.57 -17.46
N VAL A 39 15.18 23.95 -16.44
CA VAL A 39 14.50 23.22 -15.37
C VAL A 39 13.92 24.21 -14.35
N LEU A 40 14.70 25.22 -13.96
CA LEU A 40 14.28 26.25 -13.00
C LEU A 40 13.24 27.21 -13.58
N TYR A 41 13.27 27.50 -14.88
CA TYR A 41 12.40 28.48 -15.52
C TYR A 41 11.69 27.87 -16.74
N PRO A 42 10.83 26.87 -16.54
CA PRO A 42 10.24 26.11 -17.65
C PRO A 42 9.41 27.02 -18.55
N GLU A 43 9.36 26.71 -19.85
CA GLU A 43 8.53 27.46 -20.78
C GLU A 43 7.04 27.34 -20.44
N ASN A 44 6.62 26.17 -19.97
CA ASN A 44 5.29 25.89 -19.46
C ASN A 44 5.40 25.25 -18.08
N LEU A 45 5.09 26.03 -17.04
CA LEU A 45 5.17 25.57 -15.65
C LEU A 45 4.19 24.44 -15.35
N GLN A 46 2.98 24.51 -15.92
CA GLN A 46 1.97 23.47 -15.71
C GLN A 46 2.44 22.12 -16.24
N VAL A 47 2.99 22.07 -17.46
CA VAL A 47 3.51 20.81 -18.02
C VAL A 47 4.70 20.28 -17.22
N ALA A 48 5.61 21.16 -16.77
CA ALA A 48 6.74 20.75 -15.95
C ALA A 48 6.30 20.18 -14.59
N HIS A 49 5.29 20.81 -13.97
CA HIS A 49 4.66 20.34 -12.74
C HIS A 49 3.97 18.99 -12.93
N ASP A 50 3.11 18.85 -13.94
CA ASP A 50 2.41 17.60 -14.23
C ASP A 50 3.39 16.43 -14.48
N ASN A 51 4.50 16.70 -15.19
CA ASN A 51 5.55 15.72 -15.40
C ASN A 51 6.27 15.32 -14.10
N ALA A 52 6.55 16.29 -13.22
CA ALA A 52 7.17 16.02 -11.93
C ALA A 52 6.24 15.19 -11.02
N VAL A 53 4.94 15.52 -10.97
CA VAL A 53 3.92 14.73 -10.27
C VAL A 53 3.87 13.30 -10.80
N ASN A 54 3.83 13.12 -12.12
CA ASN A 54 3.79 11.78 -12.72
C ASN A 54 5.05 10.98 -12.39
N THR A 55 6.22 11.61 -12.45
CA THR A 55 7.51 10.97 -12.12
C THR A 55 7.54 10.55 -10.65
N LEU A 56 7.12 11.42 -9.74
CA LEU A 56 7.04 11.12 -8.30
C LEU A 56 6.07 9.97 -8.03
N ASN A 57 4.90 9.97 -8.67
CA ASN A 57 3.93 8.88 -8.52
C ASN A 57 4.49 7.55 -9.04
N LEU A 58 5.21 7.54 -10.16
CA LEU A 58 5.86 6.36 -10.70
C LEU A 58 6.95 5.84 -9.75
N LEU A 59 7.86 6.71 -9.29
CA LEU A 59 8.92 6.33 -8.35
C LEU A 59 8.33 5.80 -7.04
N LYS A 60 7.30 6.47 -6.51
CA LYS A 60 6.59 6.02 -5.32
C LYS A 60 5.96 4.65 -5.52
N SER A 61 5.30 4.42 -6.66
CA SER A 61 4.74 3.11 -7.02
C SER A 61 5.82 2.03 -7.12
N GLU A 62 6.97 2.33 -7.73
CA GLU A 62 8.08 1.38 -7.85
C GLU A 62 8.72 1.05 -6.50
N ILE A 63 8.88 2.05 -5.63
CA ILE A 63 9.38 1.86 -4.25
C ILE A 63 8.36 1.03 -3.47
N GLU A 64 7.08 1.37 -3.54
CA GLU A 64 6.00 0.63 -2.89
C GLU A 64 5.97 -0.83 -3.36
N GLU A 65 6.13 -1.09 -4.66
CA GLU A 65 6.17 -2.43 -5.22
C GLU A 65 7.40 -3.21 -4.73
N LYS A 66 8.60 -2.62 -4.77
CA LYS A 66 9.83 -3.26 -4.26
C LYS A 66 9.75 -3.57 -2.77
N GLU A 67 9.33 -2.61 -1.95
CA GLU A 67 9.15 -2.83 -0.51
C GLU A 67 8.11 -3.92 -0.23
N TYR A 68 7.06 -3.97 -1.06
CA TYR A 68 6.04 -5.00 -0.94
C TYR A 68 6.53 -6.38 -1.40
N GLU A 69 7.41 -6.48 -2.40
CA GLU A 69 8.05 -7.75 -2.80
C GLU A 69 8.84 -8.38 -1.64
N GLU A 70 9.58 -7.58 -0.88
CA GLU A 70 10.27 -8.06 0.31
C GLU A 70 9.27 -8.50 1.38
N ARG A 71 8.22 -7.71 1.60
CA ARG A 71 7.14 -8.04 2.53
C ARG A 71 6.46 -9.36 2.16
N LYS A 72 6.19 -9.62 0.89
CA LYS A 72 5.59 -10.87 0.39
C LYS A 72 6.38 -12.10 0.80
N LYS A 73 7.71 -12.04 0.69
CA LYS A 73 8.58 -13.15 1.11
C LYS A 73 8.45 -13.42 2.61
N GLN A 74 8.33 -12.37 3.42
CA GLN A 74 8.19 -12.50 4.88
C GLN A 74 6.82 -13.05 5.29
N ILE A 75 5.75 -12.65 4.58
CA ILE A 75 4.39 -13.08 4.94
C ILE A 75 3.99 -14.42 4.32
N LYS A 76 4.80 -14.99 3.42
CA LYS A 76 4.50 -16.30 2.82
C LYS A 76 4.32 -17.42 3.85
N VAL A 77 5.00 -17.34 5.00
CA VAL A 77 4.86 -18.32 6.11
C VAL A 77 3.44 -18.36 6.70
N PHE A 78 2.63 -17.32 6.48
CA PHE A 78 1.24 -17.24 6.93
C PHE A 78 0.28 -18.01 6.01
N GLU A 79 0.74 -18.47 4.85
CA GLU A 79 -0.07 -19.26 3.94
C GLU A 79 -0.18 -20.71 4.39
N ALA A 80 -1.39 -21.25 4.38
CA ALA A 80 -1.65 -22.62 4.78
C ALA A 80 -2.95 -23.14 4.17
N GLU A 81 -3.07 -24.46 4.11
CA GLU A 81 -4.31 -25.17 3.85
C GLU A 81 -4.72 -25.91 5.12
N ILE A 82 -5.96 -25.69 5.56
CA ILE A 82 -6.54 -26.37 6.72
C ILE A 82 -7.97 -26.77 6.37
N ASP A 83 -8.21 -28.08 6.36
CA ASP A 83 -9.47 -28.67 5.94
C ASP A 83 -9.91 -28.21 4.54
N ASP A 84 -11.04 -27.51 4.44
CA ASP A 84 -11.61 -26.94 3.21
C ASP A 84 -11.32 -25.43 3.07
N LEU A 85 -10.41 -24.90 3.89
CA LEU A 85 -10.05 -23.48 3.91
C LEU A 85 -8.61 -23.27 3.47
N LEU A 86 -8.43 -22.17 2.73
CA LEU A 86 -7.12 -21.65 2.35
C LEU A 86 -6.87 -20.34 3.09
N PHE A 87 -5.69 -20.24 3.68
CA PHE A 87 -5.13 -19.03 4.25
C PHE A 87 -4.12 -18.49 3.25
N LEU A 88 -4.39 -17.33 2.67
CA LEU A 88 -3.59 -16.73 1.61
C LEU A 88 -3.12 -15.34 2.01
N THR A 89 -1.94 -14.96 1.57
CA THR A 89 -1.45 -13.60 1.75
C THR A 89 -1.68 -12.74 0.51
N PRO A 90 -1.90 -11.43 0.66
CA PRO A 90 -2.14 -10.55 -0.48
C PRO A 90 -0.91 -10.46 -1.39
N HIS A 91 -1.10 -10.62 -2.71
CA HIS A 91 -0.03 -10.48 -3.70
C HIS A 91 0.28 -9.02 -4.04
N SER A 92 -0.63 -8.11 -3.69
CA SER A 92 -0.45 -6.67 -3.78
C SER A 92 -1.27 -5.96 -2.70
N LEU A 93 -0.89 -4.73 -2.36
CA LEU A 93 -1.71 -3.87 -1.48
C LEU A 93 -3.10 -3.60 -2.10
N GLN A 94 -3.21 -3.63 -3.43
CA GLN A 94 -4.48 -3.45 -4.12
C GLN A 94 -5.47 -4.58 -3.83
N GLU A 95 -5.01 -5.81 -3.62
CA GLU A 95 -5.90 -6.92 -3.23
C GLU A 95 -6.55 -6.65 -1.87
N ILE A 96 -5.84 -6.03 -0.92
CA ILE A 96 -6.41 -5.64 0.39
C ILE A 96 -7.50 -4.58 0.21
N VAL A 97 -7.30 -3.62 -0.69
CA VAL A 97 -8.29 -2.58 -1.02
C VAL A 97 -9.53 -3.20 -1.65
N GLN A 98 -9.35 -4.09 -2.63
CA GLN A 98 -10.44 -4.81 -3.29
C GLN A 98 -11.21 -5.69 -2.31
N GLU A 99 -10.50 -6.41 -1.44
CA GLU A 99 -11.08 -7.26 -0.40
C GLU A 99 -11.98 -6.45 0.55
N GLY A 100 -11.46 -5.36 1.10
CA GLY A 100 -12.23 -4.48 1.98
C GLY A 100 -13.42 -3.84 1.29
N SER A 101 -13.30 -3.52 0.00
CA SER A 101 -14.41 -3.02 -0.81
C SER A 101 -15.51 -4.07 -0.99
N ILE A 102 -15.16 -5.30 -1.41
CA ILE A 102 -16.09 -6.40 -1.67
C ILE A 102 -16.80 -6.85 -0.38
N LEU A 103 -16.03 -7.00 0.69
CA LEU A 103 -16.56 -7.39 1.99
C LEU A 103 -17.16 -6.21 2.76
N HIS A 104 -17.10 -4.98 2.22
CA HIS A 104 -17.62 -3.76 2.84
C HIS A 104 -17.10 -3.53 4.27
N HIS A 105 -15.80 -3.73 4.49
CA HIS A 105 -15.16 -3.43 5.78
C HIS A 105 -13.79 -2.76 5.62
N CYS A 106 -13.30 -2.21 6.74
CA CYS A 106 -12.26 -1.19 6.75
C CYS A 106 -10.82 -1.69 6.52
N VAL A 107 -10.58 -2.96 6.21
CA VAL A 107 -9.21 -3.48 5.97
C VAL A 107 -8.53 -2.80 4.78
N GLY A 108 -9.30 -2.25 3.84
CA GLY A 108 -8.78 -1.48 2.71
C GLY A 108 -8.39 -0.03 3.04
N SER A 109 -8.51 0.42 4.28
CA SER A 109 -8.13 1.80 4.63
C SER A 109 -6.61 1.99 4.58
N GLN A 110 -6.16 3.21 4.26
CA GLN A 110 -4.74 3.55 4.16
C GLN A 110 -3.94 3.15 5.42
N ARG A 111 -4.51 3.30 6.61
CA ARG A 111 -3.86 2.90 7.87
C ARG A 111 -3.53 1.40 7.90
N TYR A 112 -4.42 0.55 7.41
CA TYR A 112 -4.20 -0.90 7.38
C TYR A 112 -3.18 -1.31 6.32
N LEU A 113 -3.17 -0.65 5.16
CA LEU A 113 -2.17 -0.89 4.12
C LEU A 113 -0.77 -0.56 4.63
N GLU A 114 -0.58 0.60 5.26
CA GLU A 114 0.71 1.00 5.83
C GLU A 114 1.18 0.05 6.94
N GLN A 115 0.28 -0.27 7.89
CA GLN A 115 0.62 -1.20 8.97
C GLN A 115 0.94 -2.60 8.44
N HIS A 116 0.24 -3.04 7.40
CA HIS A 116 0.49 -4.32 6.74
C HIS A 116 1.85 -4.34 6.05
N LYS A 117 2.13 -3.30 5.26
CA LYS A 117 3.38 -3.12 4.52
C LYS A 117 4.59 -3.10 5.46
N GLN A 118 4.48 -2.38 6.58
CA GLN A 118 5.54 -2.24 7.58
C GLN A 118 5.67 -3.45 8.54
N GLY A 119 4.76 -4.42 8.46
CA GLY A 119 4.76 -5.59 9.34
C GLY A 119 4.25 -5.37 10.75
N ALA A 120 3.70 -4.19 11.04
CA ALA A 120 3.04 -3.91 12.32
C ALA A 120 1.72 -4.71 12.48
N THR A 121 1.10 -5.09 11.36
CA THR A 121 0.00 -6.05 11.29
C THR A 121 0.19 -6.92 10.05
N THR A 122 -0.44 -8.10 10.01
CA THR A 122 -0.48 -8.95 8.82
C THR A 122 -1.95 -9.26 8.54
N ILE A 123 -2.37 -9.01 7.30
CA ILE A 123 -3.71 -9.32 6.83
C ILE A 123 -3.59 -10.62 6.05
N VAL A 124 -4.41 -11.60 6.43
CA VAL A 124 -4.47 -12.91 5.78
C VAL A 124 -5.89 -13.10 5.29
N PHE A 125 -6.03 -13.55 4.05
CA PHE A 125 -7.30 -13.88 3.44
C PHE A 125 -7.66 -15.32 3.77
N ILE A 126 -8.90 -15.53 4.19
CA ILE A 126 -9.48 -16.85 4.33
C ILE A 126 -10.37 -17.06 3.11
N ARG A 127 -10.20 -18.20 2.45
CA ARG A 127 -10.95 -18.62 1.26
C ARG A 127 -11.47 -20.02 1.44
N LYS A 128 -12.52 -20.37 0.71
CA LYS A 128 -12.91 -21.77 0.53
C LYS A 128 -12.04 -22.39 -0.55
N LYS A 129 -11.62 -23.64 -0.36
CA LYS A 129 -10.79 -24.36 -1.33
C LYS A 129 -11.48 -24.55 -2.68
N GLU A 130 -12.81 -24.69 -2.68
CA GLU A 130 -13.63 -24.80 -3.90
C GLU A 130 -13.73 -23.47 -4.67
N GLU A 131 -13.55 -22.34 -3.99
CA GLU A 131 -13.72 -20.98 -4.53
C GLU A 131 -12.58 -20.05 -4.09
N PRO A 132 -11.31 -20.34 -4.45
CA PRO A 132 -10.13 -19.65 -3.91
C PRO A 132 -10.09 -18.16 -4.27
N ASN A 133 -10.75 -17.77 -5.37
CA ASN A 133 -10.76 -16.40 -5.87
C ASN A 133 -11.87 -15.53 -5.25
N LEU A 134 -12.78 -16.11 -4.45
CA LEU A 134 -13.90 -15.37 -3.88
C LEU A 134 -13.61 -14.94 -2.43
N PRO A 135 -13.76 -13.64 -2.10
CA PRO A 135 -13.66 -13.15 -0.74
C PRO A 135 -14.61 -13.89 0.21
N TYR A 136 -14.08 -14.36 1.35
CA TYR A 136 -14.86 -15.07 2.35
C TYR A 136 -14.71 -14.45 3.74
N PHE A 137 -13.52 -14.52 4.33
CA PHE A 137 -13.19 -13.84 5.58
C PHE A 137 -11.78 -13.26 5.49
N THR A 138 -11.49 -12.30 6.36
CA THR A 138 -10.15 -11.74 6.56
C THR A 138 -9.74 -11.91 8.01
N LEU A 139 -8.44 -12.08 8.21
CA LEU A 139 -7.79 -12.30 9.50
C LEU A 139 -6.74 -11.21 9.71
N GLU A 140 -6.78 -10.56 10.87
CA GLU A 140 -5.73 -9.64 11.29
C GLU A 140 -4.84 -10.31 12.34
N TYR A 141 -3.58 -10.55 11.97
CA TYR A 141 -2.54 -11.09 12.85
C TYR A 141 -1.57 -10.00 13.27
N ARG A 142 -1.42 -9.81 14.58
CA ARG A 142 -0.57 -8.77 15.16
C ARG A 142 -0.04 -9.22 16.52
N ASN A 143 1.19 -8.87 16.85
CA ASN A 143 1.84 -9.23 18.12
C ASN A 143 1.78 -10.75 18.41
N GLN A 144 2.05 -11.57 17.39
CA GLN A 144 2.06 -13.04 17.47
C GLN A 144 0.72 -13.72 17.79
N GLN A 145 -0.39 -13.01 17.57
CA GLN A 145 -1.74 -13.51 17.83
C GLN A 145 -2.74 -12.99 16.80
N VAL A 146 -3.82 -13.74 16.62
CA VAL A 146 -5.00 -13.28 15.88
C VAL A 146 -5.74 -12.25 16.72
N THR A 147 -5.87 -11.05 16.19
CA THR A 147 -6.57 -9.93 16.85
C THR A 147 -7.99 -9.75 16.35
N GLN A 148 -8.25 -10.09 15.08
CA GLN A 148 -9.58 -9.92 14.50
C GLN A 148 -9.83 -10.92 13.37
N ILE A 149 -11.08 -11.35 13.24
CA ILE A 149 -11.61 -12.06 12.06
C ILE A 149 -12.82 -11.26 11.57
N GLN A 150 -12.81 -10.80 10.31
CA GLN A 150 -13.91 -10.03 9.72
C GLN A 150 -14.49 -10.78 8.52
N GLY A 151 -15.81 -10.96 8.53
CA GLY A 151 -16.58 -11.36 7.35
C GLY A 151 -17.29 -10.15 6.73
N LYS A 152 -18.30 -10.42 5.89
CA LYS A 152 -19.02 -9.36 5.19
C LYS A 152 -19.65 -8.35 6.15
N SER A 153 -19.42 -7.08 5.86
CA SER A 153 -19.94 -5.88 6.53
C SER A 153 -19.67 -5.81 8.04
N ASN A 154 -18.62 -6.46 8.55
CA ASN A 154 -18.31 -6.56 9.99
C ASN A 154 -19.43 -7.11 10.88
N ARG A 155 -20.49 -7.65 10.29
CA ARG A 155 -21.71 -8.10 10.97
C ARG A 155 -21.94 -9.59 10.83
N GLN A 156 -21.24 -10.22 9.90
CA GLN A 156 -21.30 -11.66 9.72
C GLN A 156 -20.66 -12.36 10.91
N GLU A 157 -21.44 -13.19 11.59
CA GLU A 157 -20.93 -14.07 12.64
C GLU A 157 -19.91 -15.04 12.03
N VAL A 158 -18.75 -15.16 12.67
CA VAL A 158 -17.70 -16.09 12.25
C VAL A 158 -18.15 -17.51 12.62
N PRO A 159 -18.37 -18.42 11.65
CA PRO A 159 -18.75 -19.79 11.93
C PRO A 159 -17.71 -20.50 12.80
N GLU A 160 -18.15 -21.41 13.68
CA GLU A 160 -17.25 -22.10 14.62
C GLU A 160 -16.16 -22.91 13.88
N LYS A 161 -16.49 -23.47 12.72
CA LYS A 161 -15.53 -24.14 11.84
C LYS A 161 -14.35 -23.23 11.46
N ILE A 162 -14.61 -21.96 11.13
CA ILE A 162 -13.55 -21.00 10.82
C ILE A 162 -12.73 -20.69 12.06
N LYS A 163 -13.35 -20.51 13.23
CA LYS A 163 -12.61 -20.27 14.48
C LYS A 163 -11.69 -21.44 14.82
N GLN A 164 -12.15 -22.68 14.62
CA GLN A 164 -11.34 -23.89 14.80
C GLN A 164 -10.16 -23.92 13.84
N ALA A 165 -10.40 -23.68 12.55
CA ALA A 165 -9.33 -23.62 11.55
C ALA A 165 -8.31 -22.51 11.84
N VAL A 166 -8.76 -21.32 12.28
CA VAL A 166 -7.88 -20.21 12.67
C VAL A 166 -7.03 -20.55 13.90
N ARG A 167 -7.58 -21.29 14.88
CA ARG A 167 -6.80 -21.78 16.03
C ARG A 167 -5.71 -22.75 15.57
N GLN A 168 -6.06 -23.75 14.77
CA GLN A 168 -5.09 -24.69 14.20
C GLN A 168 -4.02 -23.99 13.38
N TRP A 169 -4.43 -23.00 12.57
CA TRP A 169 -3.53 -22.17 11.78
C TRP A 169 -2.51 -21.44 12.65
N GLN A 170 -2.97 -20.81 13.74
CA GLN A 170 -2.10 -20.07 14.64
C GLN A 170 -1.09 -20.99 15.35
N GLU A 171 -1.53 -22.17 15.79
CA GLU A 171 -0.66 -23.18 16.40
C GLU A 171 0.42 -23.66 15.42
N ASN A 172 0.03 -24.02 14.19
CA ASN A 172 0.96 -24.43 13.13
C ASN A 172 1.99 -23.34 12.83
N LEU A 173 1.54 -22.09 12.73
CA LEU A 173 2.39 -20.94 12.49
C LEU A 173 3.41 -20.73 13.63
N GLN A 174 2.96 -20.82 14.89
CA GLN A 174 3.85 -20.70 16.05
C GLN A 174 4.91 -21.81 16.07
N HIS A 175 4.53 -23.05 15.76
CA HIS A 175 5.48 -24.15 15.63
C HIS A 175 6.51 -23.90 14.52
N ALA A 176 6.07 -23.47 13.34
CA ALA A 176 6.94 -23.17 12.21
C ALA A 176 7.91 -22.01 12.47
N LEU A 177 7.50 -21.00 13.25
CA LEU A 177 8.36 -19.86 13.63
C LEU A 177 9.32 -20.20 14.79
N SER A 178 9.04 -21.25 15.55
CA SER A 178 9.89 -21.72 16.67
C SER A 178 10.90 -22.80 16.29
N SER A 179 10.83 -23.32 15.06
CA SER A 179 11.69 -24.37 14.51
C SER A 179 12.82 -23.78 13.67
#